data_AF-A0A8T6ZM40-F1
#
_entry.id   AF-A0A8T6ZM40-F1
#
_cell.length_a   1.000
_cell.length_b   1.000
_cell.length_c   1.000
_cell.angle_alpha   90.00
_cell.angle_beta   90.00
_cell.angle_gamma   90.00
#
_symmetry.space_group_name_H-M   'P 1'
#
loop_
_entity.id
_entity.type
_entity.pdbx_description
1 polymer ?
#
loop_
_entity_poly.entity_id
_entity_poly.type
_entity_poly.pdbx_seq_one_letter_code
_entity_poly.pdbx_strand_id
1 'polypeptide(L)'
;MQTSHVAVLAAIAFAVISWFNLDTGAGSIQSDLRARAQQEISAVLEDTDEIQIEADGRDLILTGTVSSESLRAEAQSRVSGLWGVRAVNNLVEVAETVEPAPSSFPLMAVPYELVVSLTSAGTVLDGLVRDEATRAALLTIAAGRAVDGGVRDMLEVEPDTRPHWSAATQEIMQAIVALQEVEARFVDQEISIKGRARSPEERNRALAAIRSAVPYGVILQTDLTVPLSTAAERCEQRFAELQAHRPVVFLPTSTALLPGSRELLDALAVTLEQCGDTRIEVAGYSESTRDYGTALRVSQARAEAIEEQLIARGVDGNRLSAIGYGMSESDRSESVVDARMSTRQMALIVRGH
;
A
#
# COMPACT_ATOMS: atom_id res chain seq x y z
N MET A 1 -17.01 93.65 -60.80
CA MET A 1 -17.44 92.57 -59.88
C MET A 1 -17.46 91.16 -60.51
N GLN A 2 -16.94 90.94 -61.72
CA GLN A 2 -17.00 89.62 -62.39
C GLN A 2 -15.75 88.74 -62.22
N THR A 3 -14.62 89.30 -61.79
CA THR A 3 -13.33 88.58 -61.69
C THR A 3 -13.19 87.72 -60.42
N SER A 4 -13.96 88.01 -59.37
CA SER A 4 -13.86 87.28 -58.09
C SER A 4 -14.54 85.90 -58.13
N HIS A 5 -15.61 85.74 -58.92
CA HIS A 5 -16.31 84.45 -59.05
C HIS A 5 -15.52 83.40 -59.85
N VAL A 6 -14.73 83.83 -60.84
CA VAL A 6 -13.90 82.92 -61.65
C VAL A 6 -12.75 82.33 -60.83
N ALA A 7 -12.13 83.13 -59.96
CA ALA A 7 -11.04 82.66 -59.09
C ALA A 7 -11.52 81.65 -58.04
N VAL A 8 -12.71 81.86 -57.45
CA VAL A 8 -13.29 80.95 -56.46
C VAL A 8 -13.69 79.62 -57.10
N LEU A 9 -14.28 79.64 -58.30
CA LEU A 9 -14.64 78.42 -59.03
C LEU A 9 -13.40 77.62 -59.46
N ALA A 10 -12.32 78.28 -59.85
CA ALA A 10 -11.07 77.61 -60.19
C ALA A 10 -10.40 76.94 -58.97
N ALA A 11 -10.43 77.58 -57.80
CA ALA A 11 -9.89 77.01 -56.57
C ALA A 11 -10.71 75.78 -56.09
N ILE A 12 -12.04 75.84 -56.19
CA ILE A 12 -12.91 74.71 -55.88
C ILE A 12 -12.67 73.56 -56.88
N ALA A 13 -12.55 73.86 -58.17
CA ALA A 13 -12.23 72.84 -59.18
C ALA A 13 -10.88 72.18 -58.93
N PHE A 14 -9.85 72.94 -58.54
CA PHE A 14 -8.54 72.40 -58.21
C PHE A 14 -8.54 71.58 -56.92
N ALA A 15 -9.33 72.00 -55.92
CA ALA A 15 -9.52 71.24 -54.68
C ALA A 15 -10.32 69.95 -54.94
N VAL A 16 -11.34 69.98 -55.80
CA VAL A 16 -12.12 68.80 -56.19
C VAL A 16 -11.30 67.87 -57.07
N ILE A 17 -10.50 68.38 -58.01
CA ILE A 17 -9.60 67.55 -58.83
C ILE A 17 -8.46 67.01 -57.98
N SER A 18 -7.89 67.77 -57.05
CA SER A 18 -6.88 67.26 -56.11
C SER A 18 -7.48 66.24 -55.16
N TRP A 19 -8.67 66.50 -54.60
CA TRP A 19 -9.40 65.55 -53.75
C TRP A 19 -9.75 64.29 -54.52
N PHE A 20 -10.28 64.41 -55.74
CA PHE A 20 -10.59 63.28 -56.61
C PHE A 20 -9.33 62.50 -57.01
N ASN A 21 -8.21 63.16 -57.35
CA ASN A 21 -6.95 62.46 -57.65
C ASN A 21 -6.31 61.82 -56.41
N LEU A 22 -6.45 62.43 -55.22
CA LEU A 22 -6.00 61.84 -53.96
C LEU A 22 -6.88 60.63 -53.56
N ASP A 23 -8.19 60.71 -53.80
CA ASP A 23 -9.17 59.68 -53.43
C ASP A 23 -9.19 58.51 -54.44
N THR A 24 -9.01 58.77 -55.75
CA THR A 24 -8.99 57.72 -56.78
C THR A 24 -7.58 57.18 -57.10
N GLY A 25 -6.51 57.94 -56.83
CA GLY A 25 -5.13 57.53 -57.13
C GLY A 25 -4.44 56.75 -56.02
N ALA A 26 -4.81 56.97 -54.74
CA ALA A 26 -4.26 56.22 -53.62
C ALA A 26 -4.76 54.76 -53.61
N GLY A 27 -6.03 54.54 -53.98
CA GLY A 27 -6.65 53.23 -53.95
C GLY A 27 -6.08 52.20 -54.93
N SER A 28 -5.54 52.61 -56.09
CA SER A 28 -5.10 51.65 -57.13
C SER A 28 -3.85 50.88 -56.75
N ILE A 29 -2.89 51.52 -56.07
CA ILE A 29 -1.63 50.88 -55.67
C ILE A 29 -1.88 49.97 -54.46
N GLN A 30 -2.62 50.46 -53.47
CA GLN A 30 -2.97 49.67 -52.29
C GLN A 30 -3.80 48.43 -52.66
N SER A 31 -4.80 48.58 -53.52
CA SER A 31 -5.64 47.45 -53.96
C SER A 31 -4.86 46.43 -54.78
N ASP A 32 -3.95 46.90 -55.64
CA ASP A 32 -3.11 46.06 -56.49
C ASP A 32 -2.06 45.30 -55.67
N LEU A 33 -1.35 45.99 -54.76
CA LEU A 33 -0.40 45.36 -53.86
C LEU A 33 -1.07 44.37 -52.92
N ARG A 34 -2.25 44.70 -52.38
CA ARG A 34 -3.05 43.78 -51.55
C ARG A 34 -3.46 42.54 -52.33
N ALA A 35 -3.93 42.69 -53.57
CA ALA A 35 -4.34 41.56 -54.40
C ALA A 35 -3.18 40.61 -54.73
N ARG A 36 -2.01 41.17 -55.09
CA ARG A 36 -0.80 40.38 -55.37
C ARG A 36 -0.26 39.70 -54.11
N ALA A 37 -0.28 40.41 -52.98
CA ALA A 37 0.12 39.85 -51.69
C ALA A 37 -0.80 38.70 -51.28
N GLN A 38 -2.12 38.84 -51.45
CA GLN A 38 -3.07 37.77 -51.16
C GLN A 38 -2.81 36.54 -52.04
N GLN A 39 -2.49 36.74 -53.31
CA GLN A 39 -2.14 35.67 -54.24
C GLN A 39 -0.88 34.91 -53.81
N GLU A 40 0.18 35.60 -53.38
CA GLU A 40 1.41 34.96 -52.90
C GLU A 40 1.21 34.18 -51.59
N ILE A 41 0.43 34.73 -50.65
CA ILE A 41 0.14 34.03 -49.39
C ILE A 41 -0.69 32.77 -49.65
N SER A 42 -1.65 32.83 -50.58
CA SER A 42 -2.47 31.68 -50.98
C SER A 42 -1.70 30.53 -51.64
N ALA A 43 -0.48 30.80 -52.13
CA ALA A 43 0.39 29.77 -52.68
C ALA A 43 1.22 29.03 -51.61
N VAL A 44 1.31 29.57 -50.39
CA VAL A 44 2.12 29.00 -49.29
C VAL A 44 1.27 28.37 -48.21
N LEU A 45 0.12 28.96 -47.92
CA LEU A 45 -0.78 28.50 -46.87
C LEU A 45 -2.00 27.86 -47.52
N GLU A 46 -2.22 26.57 -47.26
CA GLU A 46 -3.40 25.84 -47.73
C GLU A 46 -4.70 26.41 -47.13
N ASP A 47 -4.62 27.04 -45.95
CA ASP A 47 -5.72 27.74 -45.30
C ASP A 47 -5.42 29.25 -45.25
N THR A 48 -6.06 30.02 -46.13
CA THR A 48 -5.78 31.44 -46.34
C THR A 48 -6.59 32.38 -45.44
N ASP A 49 -7.55 31.83 -44.70
CA ASP A 49 -8.45 32.60 -43.86
C ASP A 49 -7.79 33.06 -42.55
N GLU A 50 -6.58 32.60 -42.25
CA GLU A 50 -5.86 32.93 -41.02
C GLU A 50 -4.93 34.15 -41.12
N ILE A 51 -4.53 34.60 -42.32
CA ILE A 51 -3.71 35.81 -42.50
C ILE A 51 -4.48 36.90 -43.25
N GLN A 52 -4.67 38.04 -42.59
CA GLN A 52 -5.21 39.26 -43.18
C GLN A 52 -4.09 40.23 -43.58
N ILE A 53 -4.21 40.77 -44.79
CA ILE A 53 -3.26 41.72 -45.37
C ILE A 53 -3.92 43.09 -45.49
N GLU A 54 -3.38 44.11 -44.85
CA GLU A 54 -3.78 45.50 -45.03
C GLU A 54 -2.69 46.29 -45.76
N ALA A 55 -3.09 47.24 -46.62
CA ALA A 55 -2.15 48.02 -47.43
C ALA A 55 -2.29 49.51 -47.09
N ASP A 56 -1.21 50.13 -46.60
CA ASP A 56 -1.10 51.58 -46.38
C ASP A 56 -0.05 52.14 -47.36
N GLY A 57 -0.52 52.78 -48.43
CA GLY A 57 0.29 53.14 -49.59
C GLY A 57 1.04 51.94 -50.20
N ARG A 58 2.34 51.86 -49.93
CA ARG A 58 3.27 50.80 -50.41
C ARG A 58 3.75 49.87 -49.29
N ASP A 59 3.23 50.06 -48.09
CA ASP A 59 3.55 49.24 -46.93
C ASP A 59 2.41 48.26 -46.68
N LEU A 60 2.78 47.02 -46.35
CA LEU A 60 1.82 45.97 -46.08
C LEU A 60 1.89 45.55 -44.61
N ILE A 61 0.74 45.37 -43.99
CA ILE A 61 0.61 44.88 -42.62
C ILE A 61 0.01 43.48 -42.71
N LEU A 62 0.72 42.50 -42.16
CA LEU A 62 0.27 41.13 -42.05
C LEU A 62 -0.20 40.90 -40.62
N THR A 63 -1.43 40.44 -40.44
CA THR A 63 -2.01 40.05 -39.14
C THR A 63 -2.62 38.67 -39.27
N GLY A 64 -2.65 37.89 -38.19
CA GLY A 64 -3.15 36.53 -38.27
C GLY A 64 -2.42 35.57 -37.36
N THR A 65 -2.72 34.29 -37.50
CA THR A 65 -2.04 33.20 -36.79
C THR A 65 -1.45 32.19 -37.77
N VAL A 66 -0.29 31.61 -37.46
CA VAL A 66 0.30 30.50 -38.24
C VAL A 66 0.84 29.41 -37.33
N SER A 67 0.90 28.18 -37.85
CA SER A 67 1.34 27.00 -37.09
C SER A 67 2.85 26.91 -36.83
N SER A 68 3.68 27.73 -37.47
CA SER A 68 5.13 27.73 -37.23
C SER A 68 5.83 29.04 -37.58
N GLU A 69 6.95 29.29 -36.91
CA GLU A 69 7.83 30.44 -37.17
C GLU A 69 8.41 30.42 -38.59
N SER A 70 8.64 29.24 -39.17
CA SER A 70 9.08 29.11 -40.56
C SER A 70 8.03 29.61 -41.56
N LEU A 71 6.74 29.32 -41.33
CA LEU A 71 5.66 29.83 -42.19
C LEU A 71 5.49 31.34 -42.05
N ARG A 72 5.61 31.86 -40.82
CA ARG A 72 5.59 33.31 -40.56
C ARG A 72 6.69 34.05 -41.32
N ALA A 73 7.90 33.50 -41.30
CA ALA A 73 9.05 34.06 -42.00
C ALA A 73 8.91 33.95 -43.53
N GLU A 74 8.37 32.83 -44.03
CA GLU A 74 8.14 32.63 -45.47
C GLU A 74 7.08 33.59 -46.02
N ALA A 75 5.96 33.76 -45.32
CA ALA A 75 4.91 34.71 -45.70
C ALA A 75 5.46 36.15 -45.81
N GLN A 76 6.24 36.58 -44.82
CA GLN A 76 6.90 37.89 -44.87
C GLN A 76 7.88 38.01 -46.04
N SER A 77 8.70 36.99 -46.28
CA SER A 77 9.69 37.00 -47.36
C SER A 77 9.02 37.19 -48.72
N ARG A 78 7.96 36.44 -49.02
CA ARG A 78 7.25 36.52 -50.31
C ARG A 78 6.57 37.85 -50.51
N VAL A 79 5.86 38.35 -49.50
CA VAL A 79 5.18 39.65 -49.56
C VAL A 79 6.18 40.79 -49.71
N SER A 80 7.34 40.73 -49.03
CA SER A 80 8.39 41.73 -49.17
C SER A 80 9.09 41.73 -50.53
N GLY A 81 9.06 40.58 -51.23
CA GLY A 81 9.63 40.41 -52.56
C GLY A 81 8.75 40.96 -53.69
N LEU A 82 7.51 41.34 -53.41
CA LEU A 82 6.60 41.86 -54.42
C LEU A 82 7.07 43.21 -54.95
N TRP A 83 7.11 43.31 -56.29
CA TRP A 83 7.43 44.55 -56.96
C TRP A 83 6.44 45.64 -56.57
N GLY A 84 6.97 46.75 -56.03
CA GLY A 84 6.17 47.87 -55.56
C GLY A 84 5.98 47.91 -54.04
N VAL A 85 6.26 46.85 -53.29
CA VAL A 85 6.26 46.89 -51.82
C VAL A 85 7.50 47.64 -51.31
N ARG A 86 7.32 48.46 -50.27
CA ARG A 86 8.41 49.22 -49.64
C ARG A 86 8.78 48.63 -48.28
N ALA A 87 7.79 48.28 -47.47
CA ALA A 87 7.98 47.65 -46.17
C ALA A 87 6.85 46.66 -45.88
N VAL A 88 7.16 45.67 -45.03
CA VAL A 88 6.17 44.72 -44.52
C VAL A 88 6.26 44.73 -43.00
N ASN A 89 5.17 45.08 -42.33
CA ASN A 89 5.02 44.96 -40.89
C ASN A 89 4.34 43.62 -40.57
N ASN A 90 5.12 42.64 -40.13
CA ASN A 90 4.62 41.30 -39.86
C ASN A 90 4.21 41.16 -38.39
N LEU A 91 2.90 41.24 -38.15
CA LEU A 91 2.25 41.08 -36.85
C LEU A 91 1.53 39.71 -36.74
N VAL A 92 1.89 38.76 -37.60
CA VAL A 92 1.35 37.40 -37.52
C VAL A 92 1.90 36.72 -36.27
N GLU A 93 1.02 36.14 -35.46
CA GLU A 93 1.39 35.39 -34.26
C GLU A 93 1.63 33.92 -34.63
N VAL A 94 2.69 33.32 -34.10
CA VAL A 94 2.86 31.86 -34.21
C VAL A 94 1.98 31.25 -33.13
N ALA A 95 0.98 30.48 -33.53
CA ALA A 95 0.19 29.70 -32.59
C ALA A 95 1.16 28.84 -31.79
N GLU A 96 1.24 29.07 -30.48
CA GLU A 96 1.99 28.20 -29.60
C GLU A 96 1.40 26.81 -29.77
N THR A 97 2.17 25.90 -30.37
CA THR A 97 1.86 24.48 -30.29
C THR A 97 1.82 24.17 -28.80
N VAL A 98 0.62 24.06 -28.26
CA VAL A 98 0.39 23.44 -26.96
C VAL A 98 0.94 22.03 -27.14
N GLU A 99 2.20 21.81 -26.74
CA GLU A 99 2.71 20.48 -26.52
C GLU A 99 1.62 19.79 -25.69
N PRO A 100 1.04 18.67 -26.16
CA PRO A 100 0.16 17.92 -25.29
C PRO A 100 0.97 17.68 -24.03
N ALA A 101 0.49 18.20 -22.89
CA ALA A 101 1.11 17.98 -21.60
C ALA A 101 1.48 16.49 -21.55
N PRO A 102 2.72 16.12 -21.16
CA PRO A 102 3.12 14.73 -21.19
C PRO A 102 2.04 13.93 -20.49
N SER A 103 1.36 13.06 -21.24
CA SER A 103 0.36 12.12 -20.74
C SER A 103 1.07 10.99 -20.00
N SER A 104 1.94 11.39 -19.08
CA SER A 104 2.54 10.62 -18.02
C SER A 104 2.30 11.43 -16.76
N PHE A 105 1.02 11.58 -16.38
CA PHE A 105 0.76 11.43 -14.97
C PHE A 105 1.40 10.08 -14.61
N PRO A 106 2.30 9.99 -13.61
CA PRO A 106 2.59 8.68 -13.08
C PRO A 106 1.22 8.10 -12.75
N LEU A 107 0.87 6.95 -13.35
CA LEU A 107 -0.22 6.14 -12.83
C LEU A 107 0.14 6.03 -11.34
N MET A 108 -0.57 6.75 -10.47
CA MET A 108 -0.55 6.40 -9.06
C MET A 108 -1.03 4.97 -9.12
N ALA A 109 -0.11 4.01 -8.94
CA ALA A 109 -0.47 2.61 -8.93
C ALA A 109 -1.63 2.52 -7.95
N VAL A 110 -2.79 2.08 -8.43
CA VAL A 110 -3.93 1.86 -7.54
C VAL A 110 -3.38 0.94 -6.46
N PRO A 111 -3.33 1.38 -5.19
CA PRO A 111 -2.71 0.58 -4.14
C PRO A 111 -3.44 -0.76 -4.15
N TYR A 112 -2.69 -1.83 -4.41
CA TYR A 112 -3.31 -3.13 -4.54
C TYR A 112 -3.70 -3.57 -3.13
N GLU A 113 -5.00 -3.70 -2.89
CA GLU A 113 -5.52 -4.31 -1.68
C GLU A 113 -6.50 -5.41 -2.06
N LEU A 114 -6.29 -6.58 -1.48
CA LEU A 114 -7.24 -7.69 -1.49
C LEU A 114 -7.38 -8.16 -0.05
N VAL A 115 -8.62 -8.27 0.42
CA VAL A 115 -8.98 -8.78 1.74
C VAL A 115 -9.87 -10.00 1.58
N VAL A 116 -9.50 -11.06 2.26
CA VAL A 116 -10.24 -12.31 2.36
C VAL A 116 -10.59 -12.52 3.83
N SER A 117 -11.89 -12.48 4.13
CA SER A 117 -12.40 -12.73 5.48
C SER A 117 -13.24 -14.00 5.49
N LEU A 118 -12.79 -15.01 6.22
CA LEU A 118 -13.47 -16.28 6.44
C LEU A 118 -13.95 -16.33 7.88
N THR A 119 -15.26 -16.39 8.09
CA THR A 119 -15.85 -16.49 9.43
C THR A 119 -16.85 -17.64 9.49
N SER A 120 -17.40 -17.92 10.67
CA SER A 120 -18.54 -18.83 10.81
C SER A 120 -19.83 -18.25 10.21
N ALA A 121 -19.94 -16.92 10.15
CA ALA A 121 -21.09 -16.21 9.61
C ALA A 121 -21.07 -16.07 8.08
N GLY A 122 -19.99 -16.47 7.40
CA GLY A 122 -19.85 -16.37 5.95
C GLY A 122 -18.45 -15.95 5.51
N THR A 123 -18.29 -15.86 4.20
CA THR A 123 -17.05 -15.45 3.53
C THR A 123 -17.24 -14.10 2.86
N VAL A 124 -16.27 -13.19 2.99
CA VAL A 124 -16.22 -11.92 2.26
C VAL A 124 -14.91 -11.88 1.47
N LEU A 125 -15.02 -11.58 0.19
CA LEU A 125 -13.89 -11.30 -0.69
C LEU A 125 -14.03 -9.85 -1.16
N ASP A 126 -13.08 -8.99 -0.83
CA ASP A 126 -13.14 -7.55 -1.07
C ASP A 126 -11.81 -7.04 -1.62
N GLY A 127 -11.86 -6.13 -2.59
CA GLY A 127 -10.69 -5.50 -3.20
C GLY A 127 -10.45 -5.90 -4.64
N LEU A 128 -9.19 -5.77 -5.07
CA LEU A 128 -8.81 -5.85 -6.49
C LEU A 128 -8.32 -7.24 -6.88
N VAL A 129 -8.73 -7.68 -8.06
CA VAL A 129 -8.19 -8.87 -8.74
C VAL A 129 -7.84 -8.52 -10.18
N ARG A 130 -6.86 -9.21 -10.76
CA ARG A 130 -6.38 -8.86 -12.10
C ARG A 130 -7.36 -9.20 -13.23
N ASP A 131 -8.02 -10.36 -13.11
CA ASP A 131 -8.79 -10.95 -14.19
C ASP A 131 -9.99 -11.76 -13.67
N GLU A 132 -11.00 -11.92 -14.52
CA GLU A 132 -12.23 -12.65 -14.16
C GLU A 132 -11.94 -14.13 -13.85
N ALA A 133 -10.87 -14.70 -14.42
CA ALA A 133 -10.46 -16.07 -14.13
C ALA A 133 -10.00 -16.21 -12.66
N THR A 134 -9.24 -15.24 -12.16
CA THR A 134 -8.82 -15.17 -10.76
C THR A 134 -10.03 -14.98 -9.85
N ARG A 135 -10.93 -14.05 -10.19
CA ARG A 135 -12.19 -13.81 -9.46
C ARG A 135 -13.01 -15.09 -9.32
N ALA A 136 -13.27 -15.77 -10.43
CA ALA A 136 -14.03 -17.01 -10.46
C ALA A 136 -13.38 -18.14 -9.66
N ALA A 137 -12.04 -18.25 -9.69
CA ALA A 137 -11.32 -19.24 -8.89
C ALA A 137 -11.47 -18.98 -7.38
N LEU A 138 -11.33 -17.74 -6.92
CA LEU A 138 -11.49 -17.39 -5.50
C LEU A 138 -12.92 -17.66 -5.02
N LEU A 139 -13.93 -17.33 -5.83
CA LEU A 139 -15.33 -17.63 -5.53
C LEU A 139 -15.59 -19.13 -5.46
N THR A 140 -14.98 -19.91 -6.34
CA THR A 140 -15.10 -21.38 -6.33
C THR A 140 -14.49 -21.97 -5.06
N ILE A 141 -13.30 -21.51 -4.66
CA ILE A 141 -12.65 -21.97 -3.43
C ILE A 141 -13.50 -21.57 -2.22
N ALA A 142 -13.98 -20.31 -2.18
CA ALA A 142 -14.83 -19.81 -1.10
C ALA A 142 -16.16 -20.59 -0.99
N ALA A 143 -16.78 -20.95 -2.10
CA ALA A 143 -18.01 -21.74 -2.13
C ALA A 143 -17.83 -23.19 -1.68
N GLY A 144 -16.60 -23.73 -1.76
CA GLY A 144 -16.26 -25.05 -1.20
C GLY A 144 -16.36 -25.11 0.33
N ARG A 145 -16.47 -23.96 1.00
CA ARG A 145 -16.68 -23.87 2.44
C ARG A 145 -18.18 -23.96 2.78
N ALA A 146 -18.56 -24.93 3.60
CA ALA A 146 -19.92 -25.05 4.12
C ALA A 146 -20.16 -24.06 5.27
N VAL A 147 -20.61 -22.84 4.96
CA VAL A 147 -21.01 -21.81 5.93
C VAL A 147 -22.37 -21.21 5.57
N ASP A 148 -23.24 -21.03 6.57
CA ASP A 148 -24.65 -20.67 6.38
C ASP A 148 -24.86 -19.28 5.75
N GLY A 149 -23.94 -18.33 5.99
CA GLY A 149 -24.07 -16.97 5.45
C GLY A 149 -23.50 -16.76 4.04
N GLY A 150 -23.05 -17.83 3.38
CA GLY A 150 -22.64 -17.80 1.98
C GLY A 150 -21.37 -16.99 1.69
N VAL A 151 -21.19 -16.62 0.42
CA VAL A 151 -20.03 -15.86 -0.09
C VAL A 151 -20.51 -14.49 -0.55
N ARG A 152 -19.96 -13.43 0.05
CA ARG A 152 -20.13 -12.05 -0.41
C ARG A 152 -18.95 -11.65 -1.28
N ASP A 153 -19.27 -11.26 -2.49
CA ASP A 153 -18.32 -10.91 -3.54
C ASP A 153 -18.34 -9.39 -3.74
N MET A 154 -17.24 -8.75 -3.33
CA MET A 154 -16.96 -7.32 -3.50
C MET A 154 -15.66 -7.14 -4.31
N LEU A 155 -15.32 -8.13 -5.13
CA LEU A 155 -14.11 -8.11 -5.95
C LEU A 155 -14.31 -7.30 -7.22
N GLU A 156 -13.38 -6.38 -7.48
CA GLU A 156 -13.32 -5.59 -8.71
C GLU A 156 -12.14 -6.06 -9.59
N VAL A 157 -12.37 -6.13 -10.89
CA VAL A 157 -11.35 -6.56 -11.86
C VAL A 157 -10.58 -5.35 -12.36
N GLU A 158 -9.29 -5.29 -12.04
CA GLU A 158 -8.37 -4.24 -12.47
C GLU A 158 -7.10 -4.86 -13.11
N PRO A 159 -7.03 -4.91 -14.46
CA PRO A 159 -5.95 -5.55 -15.21
C PRO A 159 -4.56 -4.97 -14.92
N ASP A 160 -4.48 -3.67 -14.59
CA ASP A 160 -3.22 -2.96 -14.38
C ASP A 160 -2.72 -3.04 -12.91
N THR A 161 -3.34 -3.90 -12.10
CA THR A 161 -2.89 -4.19 -10.73
C THR A 161 -1.48 -4.76 -10.72
N ARG A 162 -0.65 -4.15 -9.87
CA ARG A 162 0.66 -4.69 -9.47
C ARG A 162 0.69 -4.83 -7.95
N PRO A 163 1.28 -5.90 -7.39
CA PRO A 163 1.88 -7.07 -8.07
C PRO A 163 0.91 -8.08 -8.69
N HIS A 164 1.43 -8.98 -9.54
CA HIS A 164 0.67 -10.09 -10.12
C HIS A 164 0.45 -11.22 -9.11
N TRP A 165 -0.55 -11.05 -8.25
CA TRP A 165 -0.84 -11.97 -7.15
C TRP A 165 -1.66 -13.20 -7.52
N SER A 166 -2.37 -13.19 -8.65
CA SER A 166 -3.31 -14.24 -9.10
C SER A 166 -2.97 -15.69 -8.69
N ALA A 167 -1.80 -16.21 -9.06
CA ALA A 167 -1.40 -17.58 -8.68
C ALA A 167 -1.17 -17.76 -7.18
N ALA A 168 -0.44 -16.84 -6.54
CA ALA A 168 -0.18 -16.88 -5.10
C ALA A 168 -1.47 -16.73 -4.28
N THR A 169 -2.39 -15.86 -4.69
CA THR A 169 -3.68 -15.67 -4.03
C THR A 169 -4.52 -16.94 -4.10
N GLN A 170 -4.58 -17.62 -5.24
CA GLN A 170 -5.33 -18.88 -5.39
C GLN A 170 -4.76 -19.97 -4.48
N GLU A 171 -3.44 -20.16 -4.47
CA GLU A 171 -2.77 -21.17 -3.63
C GLU A 171 -2.93 -20.85 -2.13
N ILE A 172 -2.78 -19.58 -1.74
CA ILE A 172 -2.99 -19.15 -0.35
C ILE A 172 -4.45 -19.34 0.05
N MET A 173 -5.41 -18.97 -0.81
CA MET A 173 -6.84 -19.18 -0.57
C MET A 173 -7.15 -20.68 -0.36
N GLN A 174 -6.54 -21.56 -1.17
CA GLN A 174 -6.66 -23.01 -1.02
C GLN A 174 -6.11 -23.51 0.33
N ALA A 175 -5.03 -22.90 0.83
CA ALA A 175 -4.41 -23.25 2.11
C ALA A 175 -5.23 -22.80 3.32
N ILE A 176 -5.93 -21.67 3.23
CA ILE A 176 -6.63 -21.05 4.37
C ILE A 176 -8.12 -21.40 4.44
N VAL A 177 -8.76 -21.86 3.35
CA VAL A 177 -10.21 -22.13 3.30
C VAL A 177 -10.70 -23.16 4.33
N ALA A 178 -9.83 -24.09 4.73
CA ALA A 178 -10.13 -25.13 5.71
C ALA A 178 -10.06 -24.67 7.18
N LEU A 179 -9.46 -23.51 7.45
CA LEU A 179 -9.29 -22.97 8.81
C LEU A 179 -10.64 -22.49 9.38
N GLN A 180 -10.74 -22.36 10.70
CA GLN A 180 -12.00 -21.96 11.35
C GLN A 180 -12.37 -20.51 11.06
N GLU A 181 -11.42 -19.61 11.27
CA GLU A 181 -11.56 -18.17 11.07
C GLU A 181 -10.26 -17.64 10.47
N VAL A 182 -10.36 -16.77 9.47
CA VAL A 182 -9.20 -16.18 8.80
C VAL A 182 -9.49 -14.76 8.36
N GLU A 183 -8.52 -13.89 8.53
CA GLU A 183 -8.41 -12.62 7.83
C GLU A 183 -7.05 -12.61 7.12
N ALA A 184 -7.08 -12.67 5.79
CA ALA A 184 -5.90 -12.56 4.95
C ALA A 184 -5.98 -11.26 4.16
N ARG A 185 -4.92 -10.46 4.23
CA ARG A 185 -4.80 -9.17 3.55
C ARG A 185 -3.54 -9.16 2.71
N PHE A 186 -3.69 -8.82 1.45
CA PHE A 186 -2.63 -8.70 0.46
C PHE A 186 -2.55 -7.23 0.09
N VAL A 187 -1.48 -6.56 0.48
CA VAL A 187 -1.27 -5.13 0.23
C VAL A 187 0.09 -4.93 -0.40
N ASP A 188 0.12 -4.43 -1.63
CA ASP A 188 1.35 -4.19 -2.39
C ASP A 188 2.34 -5.36 -2.31
N GLN A 189 3.41 -5.30 -1.49
CA GLN A 189 4.43 -6.35 -1.31
C GLN A 189 4.34 -7.09 0.04
N GLU A 190 3.24 -6.94 0.76
CA GLU A 190 3.02 -7.52 2.07
C GLU A 190 1.78 -8.42 2.07
N ILE A 191 1.92 -9.59 2.66
CA ILE A 191 0.83 -10.52 2.93
C ILE A 191 0.76 -10.71 4.43
N SER A 192 -0.38 -10.35 5.02
CA SER A 192 -0.70 -10.62 6.43
C SER A 192 -1.83 -11.62 6.53
N ILE A 193 -1.64 -12.69 7.30
CA ILE A 193 -2.65 -13.73 7.49
C ILE A 193 -2.80 -13.98 8.98
N LYS A 194 -3.99 -13.68 9.50
CA LYS A 194 -4.40 -14.00 10.86
C LYS A 194 -5.47 -15.06 10.82
N GLY A 195 -5.45 -16.01 11.74
CA GLY A 195 -6.49 -17.02 11.76
C GLY A 195 -6.41 -18.02 12.88
N ARG A 196 -7.39 -18.92 12.88
CA ARG A 196 -7.53 -20.01 13.84
C ARG A 196 -7.67 -21.33 13.10
N ALA A 197 -6.72 -22.23 13.28
CA ALA A 197 -6.80 -23.62 12.85
C ALA A 197 -7.51 -24.46 13.92
N ARG A 198 -8.02 -25.65 13.57
CA ARG A 198 -8.63 -26.60 14.52
C ARG A 198 -7.62 -27.42 15.29
N SER A 199 -6.47 -27.70 14.67
CA SER A 199 -5.41 -28.52 15.26
C SER A 199 -4.02 -28.04 14.84
N PRO A 200 -2.96 -28.45 15.57
CA PRO A 200 -1.58 -28.15 15.19
C PRO A 200 -1.22 -28.68 13.79
N GLU A 201 -1.73 -29.84 13.40
CA GLU A 201 -1.48 -30.44 12.08
C GLU A 201 -2.13 -29.64 10.96
N GLU A 202 -3.36 -29.14 11.17
CA GLU A 202 -4.03 -28.26 10.21
C GLU A 202 -3.26 -26.94 10.05
N ARG A 203 -2.85 -26.32 11.17
CA ARG A 203 -2.00 -25.12 11.16
C ARG A 203 -0.71 -25.35 10.38
N ASN A 204 0.01 -26.43 10.68
CA ASN A 204 1.33 -26.68 10.08
C ASN A 204 1.21 -26.94 8.56
N ARG A 205 0.16 -27.65 8.12
CA ARG A 205 -0.13 -27.82 6.69
C ARG A 205 -0.43 -26.48 6.01
N ALA A 206 -1.28 -25.64 6.61
CA ALA A 206 -1.58 -24.32 6.08
C ALA A 206 -0.33 -23.44 5.99
N LEU A 207 0.48 -23.37 7.05
CA LEU A 207 1.74 -22.60 7.06
C LEU A 207 2.72 -23.06 5.97
N ALA A 208 2.86 -24.37 5.77
CA ALA A 208 3.74 -24.91 4.73
C ALA A 208 3.25 -24.51 3.33
N ALA A 209 1.95 -24.63 3.06
CA ALA A 209 1.36 -24.26 1.79
C ALA A 209 1.47 -22.74 1.52
N ILE A 210 1.14 -21.91 2.52
CA ILE A 210 1.29 -20.45 2.43
C ILE A 210 2.74 -20.07 2.10
N ARG A 211 3.71 -20.59 2.85
CA ARG A 211 5.14 -20.27 2.62
C ARG A 211 5.62 -20.69 1.23
N SER A 212 5.09 -21.79 0.70
CA SER A 212 5.43 -22.26 -0.65
C SER A 212 4.79 -21.42 -1.75
N ALA A 213 3.64 -20.79 -1.47
CA ALA A 213 2.90 -19.98 -2.44
C ALA A 213 3.40 -18.54 -2.53
N VAL A 214 4.09 -18.05 -1.49
CA VAL A 214 4.57 -16.66 -1.42
C VAL A 214 5.78 -16.44 -2.36
N PRO A 215 5.69 -15.50 -3.31
CA PRO A 215 6.79 -15.14 -4.20
C PRO A 215 8.01 -14.56 -3.46
N TYR A 216 9.17 -14.59 -4.12
CA TYR A 216 10.38 -13.97 -3.59
C TYR A 216 10.22 -12.44 -3.44
N GLY A 217 10.76 -11.88 -2.36
CA GLY A 217 10.74 -10.43 -2.10
C GLY A 217 9.46 -9.91 -1.41
N VAL A 218 8.56 -10.82 -1.03
CA VAL A 218 7.30 -10.50 -0.34
C VAL A 218 7.47 -10.63 1.17
N ILE A 219 6.96 -9.66 1.91
CA ILE A 219 6.90 -9.72 3.38
C ILE A 219 5.69 -10.55 3.76
N LEU A 220 5.92 -11.70 4.41
CA LEU A 220 4.86 -12.56 4.93
C LEU A 220 4.78 -12.43 6.45
N GLN A 221 3.64 -11.98 6.95
CA GLN A 221 3.28 -12.02 8.36
C GLN A 221 2.17 -13.06 8.59
N THR A 222 2.42 -14.05 9.45
CA THR A 222 1.43 -15.07 9.78
C THR A 222 1.21 -15.15 11.28
N ASP A 223 -0.04 -15.06 11.70
CA ASP A 223 -0.50 -15.31 13.07
C ASP A 223 -1.63 -16.34 13.03
N LEU A 224 -1.25 -17.62 12.97
CA LEU A 224 -2.19 -18.75 12.96
C LEU A 224 -2.19 -19.41 14.34
N THR A 225 -3.29 -19.21 15.06
CA THR A 225 -3.54 -19.80 16.37
C THR A 225 -4.23 -21.16 16.25
N VAL A 226 -4.12 -21.98 17.29
CA VAL A 226 -4.89 -23.22 17.44
C VAL A 226 -5.61 -23.08 18.78
N PRO A 227 -6.91 -23.42 18.89
CA PRO A 227 -7.53 -23.52 20.20
C PRO A 227 -6.77 -24.57 20.99
N LEU A 228 -6.51 -24.30 22.27
CA LEU A 228 -5.83 -25.24 23.14
C LEU A 228 -6.63 -26.53 23.18
N SER A 229 -6.08 -27.52 22.49
CA SER A 229 -6.80 -28.71 22.07
C SER A 229 -6.76 -29.77 23.16
N THR A 230 -5.64 -29.82 23.89
CA THR A 230 -5.41 -30.77 24.97
C THR A 230 -5.72 -30.17 26.34
N ALA A 231 -6.00 -31.05 27.32
CA ALA A 231 -6.13 -30.64 28.71
C ALA A 231 -4.82 -30.03 29.24
N ALA A 232 -3.68 -30.58 28.83
CA ALA A 232 -2.35 -30.09 29.18
C ALA A 232 -2.13 -28.64 28.71
N GLU A 233 -2.40 -28.34 27.44
CA GLU A 233 -2.28 -26.98 26.88
C GLU A 233 -3.16 -25.97 27.62
N ARG A 234 -4.43 -26.31 27.90
CA ARG A 234 -5.35 -25.44 28.67
C ARG A 234 -4.83 -25.18 30.08
N CYS A 235 -4.18 -26.17 30.67
CA CYS A 235 -3.55 -26.06 31.97
C CYS A 235 -2.32 -25.16 31.94
N GLU A 236 -1.44 -25.35 30.97
CA GLU A 236 -0.28 -24.47 30.73
C GLU A 236 -0.67 -23.01 30.66
N GLN A 237 -1.68 -22.67 29.83
CA GLN A 237 -2.15 -21.30 29.71
C GLN A 237 -2.63 -20.74 31.06
N ARG A 238 -3.44 -21.52 31.79
CA ARG A 238 -3.97 -21.07 33.07
C ARG A 238 -2.88 -20.90 34.13
N PHE A 239 -1.84 -21.73 34.10
CA PHE A 239 -0.65 -21.57 34.94
C PHE A 239 0.15 -20.32 34.57
N ALA A 240 0.32 -20.04 33.28
CA ALA A 240 1.00 -18.84 32.80
C ALA A 240 0.25 -17.57 33.25
N GLU A 241 -1.07 -17.55 33.12
CA GLU A 241 -1.93 -16.44 33.57
C GLU A 241 -1.81 -16.19 35.08
N LEU A 242 -1.82 -17.26 35.90
CA LEU A 242 -1.67 -17.15 37.35
C LEU A 242 -0.31 -16.56 37.77
N GLN A 243 0.76 -16.99 37.09
CA GLN A 243 2.13 -16.57 37.37
C GLN A 243 2.45 -15.16 36.85
N ALA A 244 1.86 -14.75 35.72
CA ALA A 244 2.05 -13.41 35.15
C ALA A 244 1.62 -12.28 36.12
N HIS A 245 0.65 -12.56 36.99
CA HIS A 245 0.12 -11.59 37.96
C HIS A 245 0.72 -11.73 39.36
N ARG A 246 1.32 -12.88 39.68
CA ARG A 246 1.85 -13.22 41.01
C ARG A 246 3.06 -14.14 40.84
N PRO A 247 4.29 -13.66 41.03
CA PRO A 247 5.45 -14.49 40.80
C PRO A 247 5.85 -15.22 42.10
N VAL A 248 6.47 -16.41 42.00
CA VAL A 248 6.90 -17.18 43.18
C VAL A 248 8.20 -16.61 43.73
N VAL A 249 8.15 -16.04 44.93
CA VAL A 249 9.30 -15.44 45.59
C VAL A 249 9.73 -16.23 46.83
N PHE A 250 11.04 -16.46 46.94
CA PHE A 250 11.71 -17.07 48.09
C PHE A 250 12.36 -16.03 48.99
N LEU A 251 12.50 -16.34 50.27
CA LEU A 251 13.37 -15.59 51.17
C LEU A 251 14.84 -15.68 50.68
N PRO A 252 15.65 -14.61 50.86
CA PRO A 252 17.04 -14.60 50.43
C PRO A 252 17.81 -15.79 51.00
N THR A 253 18.58 -16.47 50.15
CA THR A 253 19.39 -17.65 50.51
C THR A 253 18.62 -18.81 51.17
N SER A 254 17.29 -18.84 51.03
CA SER A 254 16.40 -19.83 51.63
C SER A 254 15.55 -20.56 50.59
N THR A 255 15.02 -21.72 50.98
CA THR A 255 13.95 -22.46 50.29
C THR A 255 12.57 -22.09 50.84
N ALA A 256 12.49 -21.23 51.86
CA ALA A 256 11.23 -20.75 52.41
C ALA A 256 10.58 -19.69 51.51
N LEU A 257 9.28 -19.84 51.26
CA LEU A 257 8.48 -18.94 50.42
C LEU A 257 7.96 -17.73 51.19
N LEU A 258 7.89 -16.57 50.52
CA LEU A 258 7.22 -15.39 51.06
C LEU A 258 5.70 -15.61 51.16
N PRO A 259 5.00 -14.90 52.08
CA PRO A 259 3.56 -15.05 52.27
C PRO A 259 2.72 -14.89 50.98
N GLY A 260 3.06 -13.93 50.11
CA GLY A 260 2.37 -13.72 48.82
C GLY A 260 2.50 -14.89 47.83
N SER A 261 3.53 -15.72 47.98
CA SER A 261 3.71 -16.95 47.18
C SER A 261 2.75 -18.06 47.61
N ARG A 262 2.21 -18.02 48.84
CA ARG A 262 1.29 -19.05 49.36
C ARG A 262 -0.08 -18.98 48.69
N GLU A 263 -0.61 -17.77 48.49
CA GLU A 263 -1.89 -17.57 47.78
C GLU A 263 -1.81 -18.03 46.33
N LEU A 264 -0.66 -17.83 45.69
CA LEU A 264 -0.39 -18.36 44.36
C LEU A 264 -0.39 -19.88 44.39
N LEU A 265 0.32 -20.53 45.33
CA LEU A 265 0.32 -21.99 45.44
C LEU A 265 -1.07 -22.58 45.70
N ASP A 266 -1.92 -21.89 46.47
CA ASP A 266 -3.32 -22.30 46.65
C ASP A 266 -4.07 -22.26 45.31
N ALA A 267 -3.91 -21.18 44.53
CA ALA A 267 -4.51 -21.05 43.21
C ALA A 267 -3.96 -22.05 42.19
N LEU A 268 -2.66 -22.37 42.27
CA LEU A 268 -2.01 -23.39 41.44
C LEU A 268 -2.57 -24.78 41.78
N ALA A 269 -2.69 -25.14 43.06
CA ALA A 269 -3.23 -26.43 43.49
C ALA A 269 -4.66 -26.65 42.99
N VAL A 270 -5.55 -25.65 43.14
CA VAL A 270 -6.93 -25.72 42.60
C VAL A 270 -6.94 -25.88 41.07
N THR A 271 -6.01 -25.23 40.37
CA THR A 271 -5.89 -25.36 38.92
C THR A 271 -5.40 -26.76 38.53
N LEU A 272 -4.44 -27.33 39.28
CA LEU A 272 -3.89 -28.67 39.05
C LEU A 272 -4.92 -29.79 39.16
N GLU A 273 -5.92 -29.64 40.04
CA GLU A 273 -7.06 -30.55 40.12
C GLU A 273 -7.92 -30.52 38.85
N GLN A 274 -8.06 -29.35 38.22
CA GLN A 274 -8.83 -29.18 36.99
C GLN A 274 -8.09 -29.69 35.74
N CYS A 275 -6.82 -30.06 35.89
CA CYS A 275 -5.93 -30.52 34.82
C CYS A 275 -5.93 -32.03 34.56
N GLY A 276 -6.83 -32.79 35.21
CA GLY A 276 -6.91 -34.24 35.09
C GLY A 276 -5.60 -34.92 35.49
N ASP A 277 -5.15 -35.93 34.74
CA ASP A 277 -3.94 -36.71 35.06
C ASP A 277 -2.64 -36.10 34.48
N THR A 278 -2.68 -34.84 34.03
CA THR A 278 -1.52 -34.20 33.40
C THR A 278 -0.35 -34.12 34.38
N ARG A 279 0.85 -34.51 33.94
CA ARG A 279 2.10 -34.41 34.72
C ARG A 279 2.70 -33.01 34.61
N ILE A 280 3.34 -32.58 35.68
CA ILE A 280 3.79 -31.22 35.88
C ILE A 280 5.22 -31.26 36.36
N GLU A 281 6.06 -30.50 35.69
CA GLU A 281 7.42 -30.26 36.08
C GLU A 281 7.54 -28.90 36.78
N VAL A 282 8.07 -28.92 37.98
CA VAL A 282 8.44 -27.71 38.69
C VAL A 282 9.88 -27.38 38.30
N ALA A 283 10.07 -26.40 37.42
CA ALA A 283 11.39 -25.99 36.94
C ALA A 283 11.97 -24.88 37.83
N GLY A 284 13.07 -25.19 38.50
CA GLY A 284 13.78 -24.27 39.36
C GLY A 284 14.95 -23.58 38.67
N TYR A 285 15.09 -22.27 38.89
CA TYR A 285 16.24 -21.48 38.45
C TYR A 285 16.88 -20.71 39.62
N SER A 286 18.18 -20.48 39.51
CA SER A 286 18.99 -19.74 40.48
C SER A 286 19.66 -18.55 39.80
N GLU A 287 19.52 -17.36 40.38
CA GLU A 287 20.23 -16.15 39.97
C GLU A 287 21.70 -16.13 40.43
N SER A 288 22.17 -17.16 41.13
CA SER A 288 23.50 -17.15 41.73
C SER A 288 24.59 -17.34 40.69
N THR A 289 25.50 -16.37 40.56
CA THR A 289 26.67 -16.39 39.68
C THR A 289 27.90 -17.07 40.27
N ARG A 290 27.83 -17.61 41.49
CA ARG A 290 29.03 -17.96 42.27
C ARG A 290 29.66 -19.31 41.93
N ASP A 291 28.90 -20.24 41.38
CA ASP A 291 29.34 -21.56 40.88
C ASP A 291 28.12 -22.35 40.33
N TYR A 292 28.30 -23.09 39.23
CA TYR A 292 27.20 -23.86 38.59
C TYR A 292 26.68 -24.98 39.50
N GLY A 293 27.56 -25.70 40.20
CA GLY A 293 27.15 -26.77 41.11
C GLY A 293 26.30 -26.24 42.26
N THR A 294 26.66 -25.09 42.80
CA THR A 294 25.89 -24.38 43.82
C THR A 294 24.54 -23.89 43.28
N ALA A 295 24.51 -23.32 42.08
CA ALA A 295 23.27 -22.89 41.43
C ALA A 295 22.31 -24.06 41.18
N LEU A 296 22.83 -25.21 40.72
CA LEU A 296 22.05 -26.43 40.48
C LEU A 296 21.43 -26.95 41.78
N ARG A 297 22.21 -27.04 42.85
CA ARG A 297 21.70 -27.48 44.15
C ARG A 297 20.61 -26.56 44.72
N VAL A 298 20.80 -25.23 44.62
CA VAL A 298 19.82 -24.25 45.12
C VAL A 298 18.54 -24.26 44.30
N SER A 299 18.65 -24.35 42.97
CA SER A 299 17.48 -24.42 42.09
C SER A 299 16.69 -25.72 42.30
N GLN A 300 17.37 -26.86 42.47
CA GLN A 300 16.73 -28.14 42.78
C GLN A 300 15.97 -28.07 44.11
N ALA A 301 16.63 -27.62 45.19
CA ALA A 301 16.00 -27.53 46.51
C ALA A 301 14.79 -26.59 46.53
N ARG A 302 14.76 -25.56 45.68
CA ARG A 302 13.60 -24.67 45.52
C ARG A 302 12.46 -25.34 44.74
N ALA A 303 12.78 -26.13 43.72
CA ALA A 303 11.77 -26.87 42.97
C ALA A 303 11.10 -27.91 43.87
N GLU A 304 11.89 -28.66 44.64
CA GLU A 304 11.41 -29.63 45.63
C GLU A 304 10.55 -28.95 46.71
N ALA A 305 10.93 -27.76 47.18
CA ALA A 305 10.14 -27.02 48.15
C ALA A 305 8.76 -26.61 47.61
N ILE A 306 8.65 -26.27 46.32
CA ILE A 306 7.35 -25.97 45.70
C ILE A 306 6.53 -27.25 45.52
N GLU A 307 7.16 -28.33 45.06
CA GLU A 307 6.52 -29.64 44.94
C GLU A 307 5.93 -30.08 46.28
N GLU A 308 6.70 -30.03 47.37
CA GLU A 308 6.23 -30.35 48.72
C GLU A 308 5.03 -29.48 49.14
N GLN A 309 5.08 -28.19 48.82
CA GLN A 309 3.99 -27.27 49.13
C GLN A 309 2.72 -27.53 48.31
N LEU A 310 2.83 -28.02 47.08
CA LEU A 310 1.69 -28.43 46.26
C LEU A 310 1.11 -29.76 46.75
N ILE A 311 1.96 -30.72 47.14
CA ILE A 311 1.51 -31.99 47.76
C ILE A 311 0.76 -31.72 49.06
N ALA A 312 1.27 -30.81 49.90
CA ALA A 312 0.60 -30.40 51.14
C ALA A 312 -0.79 -29.76 50.90
N ARG A 313 -1.07 -29.30 49.68
CA ARG A 313 -2.35 -28.73 49.24
C ARG A 313 -3.26 -29.74 48.53
N GLY A 314 -2.89 -31.02 48.50
CA GLY A 314 -3.71 -32.10 47.96
C GLY A 314 -3.39 -32.52 46.52
N VAL A 315 -2.36 -31.95 45.91
CA VAL A 315 -1.90 -32.40 44.58
C VAL A 315 -1.23 -33.77 44.70
N ASP A 316 -1.59 -34.72 43.84
CA ASP A 316 -0.94 -36.04 43.78
C ASP A 316 0.54 -35.89 43.40
N GLY A 317 1.44 -36.29 44.29
CA GLY A 317 2.89 -36.25 44.07
C GLY A 317 3.35 -37.07 42.86
N ASN A 318 2.63 -38.12 42.45
CA ASN A 318 2.97 -38.88 41.25
C ASN A 318 2.82 -38.08 39.95
N ARG A 319 2.13 -36.93 40.02
CA ARG A 319 1.95 -36.01 38.91
C ARG A 319 3.00 -34.89 38.90
N LEU A 320 3.81 -34.77 39.95
CA LEU A 320 4.81 -33.72 40.08
C LEU A 320 6.22 -34.27 39.85
N SER A 321 7.09 -33.41 39.31
CA SER A 321 8.52 -33.68 39.18
C SER A 321 9.27 -32.37 39.39
N ALA A 322 10.07 -32.27 40.45
CA ALA A 322 10.92 -31.12 40.69
C ALA A 322 12.29 -31.26 39.98
N ILE A 323 12.61 -30.31 39.09
CA ILE A 323 13.90 -30.24 38.40
C ILE A 323 14.54 -28.87 38.59
N GLY A 324 15.71 -28.84 39.19
CA GLY A 324 16.60 -27.69 39.22
C GLY A 324 17.42 -27.62 37.95
N TYR A 325 17.30 -26.51 37.22
CA TYR A 325 18.07 -26.26 35.99
C TYR A 325 19.37 -25.47 36.23
N GLY A 326 19.62 -25.05 37.46
CA GLY A 326 20.76 -24.19 37.77
C GLY A 326 20.49 -22.75 37.33
N MET A 327 21.38 -22.20 36.51
CA MET A 327 21.23 -20.84 35.95
C MET A 327 20.27 -20.88 34.74
N SER A 328 19.57 -19.78 34.44
CA SER A 328 18.59 -19.75 33.35
C SER A 328 19.23 -19.96 31.97
N GLU A 329 18.52 -20.61 31.04
CA GLU A 329 19.00 -20.82 29.65
C GLU A 329 19.20 -19.51 28.87
N SER A 330 18.51 -18.43 29.27
CA SER A 330 18.72 -17.08 28.73
C SER A 330 20.16 -16.57 28.92
N ASP A 331 20.94 -17.16 29.83
CA ASP A 331 22.36 -16.87 30.02
C ASP A 331 23.29 -17.79 29.19
N ARG A 332 22.77 -18.83 28.53
CA ARG A 332 23.56 -19.84 27.78
C ARG A 332 23.38 -19.82 26.27
N SER A 333 22.22 -19.44 25.73
CA SER A 333 22.04 -19.26 24.29
C SER A 333 20.69 -18.63 23.98
N GLU A 334 20.69 -17.49 23.28
CA GLU A 334 19.51 -17.09 22.52
C GLU A 334 19.24 -18.16 21.44
N SER A 335 18.20 -18.97 21.59
CA SER A 335 17.26 -19.26 20.49
C SER A 335 16.07 -20.14 20.91
N VAL A 336 14.93 -19.77 20.33
CA VAL A 336 13.66 -20.50 20.14
C VAL A 336 12.56 -20.34 21.22
N VAL A 337 11.79 -19.26 21.03
CA VAL A 337 10.32 -19.12 21.18
C VAL A 337 9.75 -19.22 22.62
N ASP A 338 9.81 -18.13 23.39
CA ASP A 338 8.75 -17.11 23.46
C ASP A 338 9.26 -15.93 24.30
N ALA A 339 9.27 -14.75 23.68
CA ALA A 339 9.73 -13.52 24.28
C ALA A 339 8.58 -12.88 25.06
N ARG A 340 8.31 -13.38 26.28
CA ARG A 340 7.47 -12.70 27.28
C ARG A 340 7.72 -13.27 28.67
N MET A 341 8.80 -12.79 29.30
CA MET A 341 8.83 -12.18 30.64
C MET A 341 10.25 -12.26 31.18
N SER A 342 10.91 -11.11 31.18
CA SER A 342 12.10 -10.81 31.98
C SER A 342 11.73 -10.81 33.47
N THR A 343 11.45 -11.97 34.04
CA THR A 343 11.30 -12.13 35.49
C THR A 343 12.04 -13.38 35.92
N ARG A 344 13.13 -13.11 36.63
CA ARG A 344 14.17 -14.01 37.13
C ARG A 344 13.65 -14.95 38.26
N GLN A 345 12.62 -15.76 38.01
CA GLN A 345 11.94 -16.55 39.04
C GLN A 345 11.50 -17.94 38.52
N MET A 346 11.13 -18.85 39.44
CA MET A 346 10.75 -20.24 39.14
C MET A 346 9.69 -20.34 38.05
N ALA A 347 9.80 -21.34 37.17
CA ALA A 347 8.81 -21.63 36.14
C ALA A 347 8.09 -22.94 36.46
N LEU A 348 6.76 -22.96 36.37
CA LEU A 348 5.99 -24.20 36.36
C LEU A 348 5.77 -24.63 34.91
N ILE A 349 6.33 -25.78 34.50
CA ILE A 349 6.23 -26.33 33.16
C ILE A 349 5.26 -27.52 33.23
N VAL A 350 4.23 -27.54 32.40
CA VAL A 350 3.38 -28.73 32.27
C VAL A 350 3.99 -29.61 31.18
N ARG A 351 3.94 -30.93 31.37
CA ARG A 351 4.32 -31.87 30.32
C ARG A 351 3.15 -32.79 30.04
N GLY A 352 2.51 -32.57 28.88
CA GLY A 352 1.56 -33.54 28.32
C GLY A 352 2.32 -34.77 27.84
N HIS A 353 2.03 -35.93 28.44
CA HIS A 353 2.48 -37.23 27.95
C HIS A 353 1.27 -38.06 27.54
#